data_AF-A0A9X3NBW8-F1
#
_entry.id   AF-A0A9X3NBW8-F1
#
_cell.length_a   1.000
_cell.length_b   1.000
_cell.length_c   1.000
_cell.angle_alpha   90.00
_cell.angle_beta   90.00
_cell.angle_gamma   90.00
#
_symmetry.space_group_name_H-M   'P 1'
#
loop_
_entity.id
_entity.type
_entity.pdbx_description
1 polymer ?
#
loop_
_entity_poly.entity_id
_entity_poly.type
_entity_poly.pdbx_seq_one_letter_code
_entity_poly.pdbx_strand_id
1 'polypeptide(L)'
;MARHGYAAFARADVADARRGHPATSLADYAAARGLEWLDRRSAAGYSAAFPGFEEYRYNAVRGVLPGGRHGVLFHQLLEVPVTGSPNVSGTLHASTVKVKNRRWWMPDRTDIPYIGAFLDTPTDDREPEAFESHAVWIPTTTVAINVPEAALPFFLTRIDRRHHLAPFDFPHQERLNDGWRLRAHGPTPPLDIDAILARHTDDPYFGVFALRGTIIVRRNGYLADLDELARDACAIADAFAAASAPSPALPFATELRAPHSHHPEVTPAWREGYARLAQRLQLTEEDADEYHRAFPTLGVPGRAVAVLRGELAPGVHGRLVYSAERNLRVAERARGAVLLETRDLPPTPPGGERHPDRNLVYEQRDGVAVLWSLCTAGFYREEQEELIERALAFARVRLQV
;
A
#
# COMPACT_ATOMS: atom_id res chain seq x y z
N MET A 1 16.96 20.93 -21.37
CA MET A 1 15.48 20.83 -21.45
C MET A 1 15.04 19.56 -20.75
N ALA A 2 13.93 19.57 -19.99
CA ALA A 2 13.40 18.39 -19.29
C ALA A 2 13.13 17.24 -20.27
N ARG A 3 13.41 15.98 -19.91
CA ARG A 3 13.22 14.82 -20.81
C ARG A 3 11.79 14.24 -20.78
N HIS A 4 10.98 14.62 -19.81
CA HIS A 4 9.59 14.17 -19.59
C HIS A 4 8.60 15.35 -19.58
N GLY A 5 7.29 15.06 -19.58
CA GLY A 5 6.26 16.07 -19.32
C GLY A 5 6.30 16.52 -17.85
N TYR A 6 5.89 17.73 -17.51
CA TYR A 6 5.92 18.16 -16.10
C TYR A 6 4.83 19.19 -15.82
N ALA A 7 4.40 19.24 -14.57
CA ALA A 7 3.52 20.27 -14.04
C ALA A 7 3.79 20.42 -12.53
N ALA A 8 3.30 21.51 -11.94
CA ALA A 8 3.38 21.74 -10.50
C ALA A 8 2.02 22.19 -9.94
N PHE A 9 1.67 21.78 -8.72
CA PHE A 9 0.47 22.32 -8.06
C PHE A 9 0.70 23.73 -7.52
N ALA A 10 1.95 24.13 -7.25
CA ALA A 10 2.31 25.50 -6.89
C ALA A 10 3.38 26.08 -7.81
N ARG A 11 3.44 27.42 -7.92
CA ARG A 11 4.50 28.10 -8.70
C ARG A 11 5.90 27.81 -8.17
N ALA A 12 6.04 27.67 -6.85
CA ALA A 12 7.32 27.41 -6.21
C ALA A 12 7.95 26.08 -6.67
N ASP A 13 7.13 25.06 -6.97
CA ASP A 13 7.62 23.72 -7.33
C ASP A 13 7.89 23.55 -8.84
N VAL A 14 7.71 24.59 -9.65
CA VAL A 14 7.96 24.51 -11.11
C VAL A 14 9.40 24.14 -11.42
N ALA A 15 10.36 24.66 -10.66
CA ALA A 15 11.78 24.32 -10.83
C ALA A 15 12.03 22.83 -10.55
N ASP A 16 11.38 22.29 -9.53
CA ASP A 16 11.49 20.89 -9.11
C ASP A 16 10.81 19.95 -10.11
N ALA A 17 9.62 20.33 -10.57
CA ALA A 17 8.90 19.60 -11.61
C ALA A 17 9.70 19.53 -12.91
N ARG A 18 10.31 20.65 -13.33
CA ARG A 18 11.14 20.70 -14.53
C ARG A 18 12.43 19.88 -14.40
N ARG A 19 12.98 19.81 -13.19
CA ARG A 19 14.19 19.05 -12.87
C ARG A 19 13.92 17.55 -12.77
N GLY A 20 12.74 17.16 -12.27
CA GLY A 20 12.30 15.77 -12.14
C GLY A 20 12.86 15.03 -10.93
N HIS A 21 13.50 15.71 -9.99
CA HIS A 21 14.03 15.12 -8.76
C HIS A 21 14.19 16.19 -7.68
N PRO A 22 14.20 15.84 -6.37
CA PRO A 22 14.43 16.81 -5.30
C PRO A 22 15.84 17.43 -5.39
N ALA A 23 15.96 18.68 -4.93
CA ALA A 23 17.24 19.37 -4.83
C ALA A 23 18.01 19.00 -3.56
N THR A 24 17.31 18.48 -2.56
CA THR A 24 17.82 18.13 -1.23
C THR A 24 17.72 16.63 -0.99
N SER A 25 18.65 16.11 -0.19
CA SER A 25 18.61 14.74 0.33
C SER A 25 17.91 14.71 1.69
N LEU A 26 17.28 13.59 2.05
CA LEU A 26 16.75 13.34 3.39
C LEU A 26 17.64 12.38 4.22
N ALA A 27 18.87 12.11 3.79
CA ALA A 27 19.79 11.22 4.52
C ALA A 27 20.08 11.73 5.95
N ASP A 28 20.33 13.02 6.13
CA ASP A 28 20.57 13.62 7.45
C ASP A 28 19.30 13.61 8.31
N TYR A 29 18.14 13.86 7.69
CA TYR A 29 16.84 13.73 8.34
C TYR A 29 16.61 12.30 8.86
N ALA A 30 16.96 11.29 8.05
CA ALA A 30 16.86 9.88 8.40
C ALA A 30 17.77 9.53 9.58
N ALA A 31 19.05 9.92 9.50
CA ALA A 31 20.04 9.68 10.54
C ALA A 31 19.64 10.30 11.88
N ALA A 32 19.17 11.55 11.87
CA ALA A 32 18.73 12.26 13.08
C ALA A 32 17.52 11.60 13.80
N ARG A 33 16.75 10.77 13.09
CA ARG A 33 15.54 10.11 13.60
C ARG A 33 15.66 8.59 13.72
N GLY A 34 16.85 8.03 13.44
CA GLY A 34 17.06 6.58 13.43
C GLY A 34 16.23 5.86 12.36
N LEU A 35 15.89 6.54 11.27
CA LEU A 35 15.17 5.95 10.14
C LEU A 35 16.16 5.27 9.18
N GLU A 36 15.75 4.15 8.60
CA GLU A 36 16.50 3.49 7.53
C GLU A 36 16.44 4.32 6.25
N TRP A 37 17.59 4.62 5.67
CA TRP A 37 17.72 5.28 4.38
C TRP A 37 17.61 4.28 3.21
N LEU A 38 16.60 4.46 2.37
CA LEU A 38 16.31 3.62 1.20
C LEU A 38 16.63 4.33 -0.12
N ASP A 39 16.58 5.66 -0.14
CA ASP A 39 16.66 6.53 -1.32
C ASP A 39 15.62 6.17 -2.40
N ARG A 40 16.02 5.41 -3.41
CA ARG A 40 15.12 4.97 -4.49
C ARG A 40 14.56 3.57 -4.29
N ARG A 41 15.12 2.80 -3.35
CA ARG A 41 14.68 1.42 -3.09
C ARG A 41 13.25 1.37 -2.55
N SER A 42 12.56 0.27 -2.81
CA SER A 42 11.21 0.04 -2.24
C SER A 42 11.34 -0.51 -0.84
N ALA A 43 10.33 -0.22 -0.01
CA ALA A 43 10.11 -0.94 1.22
C ALA A 43 9.05 -2.02 0.99
N ALA A 44 9.40 -3.27 1.28
CA ALA A 44 8.43 -4.36 1.33
C ALA A 44 7.29 -4.00 2.30
N GLY A 45 6.06 -4.32 1.89
CA GLY A 45 4.84 -4.01 2.63
C GLY A 45 4.26 -2.60 2.41
N TYR A 46 4.81 -1.81 1.49
CA TYR A 46 4.31 -0.47 1.13
C TYR A 46 4.15 -0.29 -0.38
N SER A 47 3.99 -1.38 -1.12
CA SER A 47 3.83 -1.38 -2.58
C SER A 47 2.59 -0.60 -3.02
N ALA A 48 1.56 -0.54 -2.16
CA ALA A 48 0.37 0.28 -2.33
C ALA A 48 0.67 1.79 -2.42
N ALA A 49 1.78 2.25 -1.86
CA ALA A 49 2.15 3.66 -1.80
C ALA A 49 3.20 4.06 -2.84
N PHE A 50 4.18 3.19 -3.11
CA PHE A 50 5.28 3.51 -4.01
C PHE A 50 4.87 3.57 -5.47
N PRO A 51 5.43 4.49 -6.28
CA PRO A 51 5.22 4.50 -7.72
C PRO A 51 5.72 3.19 -8.36
N GLY A 52 5.18 2.86 -9.54
CA GLY A 52 5.55 1.64 -10.26
C GLY A 52 6.96 1.66 -10.85
N PHE A 53 7.50 2.86 -11.10
CA PHE A 53 8.87 3.06 -11.57
C PHE A 53 9.77 3.59 -10.46
N GLU A 54 11.02 3.14 -10.43
CA GLU A 54 12.02 3.58 -9.45
C GLU A 54 12.43 5.04 -9.69
N GLU A 55 12.47 5.47 -10.95
CA GLU A 55 12.83 6.82 -11.40
C GLU A 55 11.88 7.91 -10.90
N TYR A 56 10.70 7.52 -10.40
CA TYR A 56 9.73 8.44 -9.85
C TYR A 56 9.91 8.64 -8.35
N ARG A 57 10.87 7.94 -7.72
CA ARG A 57 11.00 7.86 -6.27
C ARG A 57 12.35 8.37 -5.83
N TYR A 58 12.36 9.14 -4.75
CA TYR A 58 13.55 9.76 -4.21
C TYR A 58 13.45 9.85 -2.69
N ASN A 59 14.60 9.85 -2.03
CA ASN A 59 14.69 10.11 -0.60
C ASN A 59 13.76 9.25 0.27
N ALA A 60 13.54 7.99 -0.11
CA ALA A 60 12.74 7.08 0.68
C ALA A 60 13.43 6.75 2.00
N VAL A 61 12.67 6.83 3.09
CA VAL A 61 13.06 6.47 4.44
C VAL A 61 11.99 5.59 5.07
N ARG A 62 12.39 4.83 6.08
CA ARG A 62 11.50 3.88 6.76
C ARG A 62 11.85 3.72 8.23
N GLY A 63 10.83 3.58 9.07
CA GLY A 63 11.00 3.31 10.49
C GLY A 63 9.82 3.85 11.29
N VAL A 64 10.03 4.03 12.60
CA VAL A 64 9.07 4.70 13.48
C VAL A 64 9.09 6.20 13.19
N LEU A 65 8.02 6.69 12.58
CA LEU A 65 7.90 8.08 12.16
C LEU A 65 7.64 9.00 13.37
N PRO A 66 7.91 10.32 13.25
CA PRO A 66 7.38 11.32 14.17
C PRO A 66 5.85 11.14 14.28
N GLY A 67 5.35 10.81 15.47
CA GLY A 67 3.96 10.38 15.68
C GLY A 67 3.80 8.91 16.11
N GLY A 68 4.88 8.11 16.08
CA GLY A 68 4.97 6.82 16.77
C GLY A 68 4.56 5.59 15.95
N ARG A 69 3.98 5.76 14.76
CA ARG A 69 3.67 4.65 13.85
C ARG A 69 4.88 4.26 13.00
N HIS A 70 5.03 2.98 12.72
CA HIS A 70 5.99 2.53 11.71
C HIS A 70 5.43 2.78 10.30
N GLY A 71 6.24 3.37 9.43
CA GLY A 71 5.83 3.69 8.07
C GLY A 71 7.00 3.99 7.15
N VAL A 72 6.67 4.45 5.95
CA VAL A 72 7.61 5.00 4.97
C VAL A 72 7.30 6.46 4.70
N LEU A 73 8.34 7.22 4.38
CA LEU A 73 8.23 8.59 3.90
C LEU A 73 9.15 8.74 2.69
N PHE A 74 8.69 9.37 1.62
CA PHE A 74 9.51 9.55 0.41
C PHE A 74 9.03 10.72 -0.44
N HIS A 75 9.92 11.21 -1.29
CA HIS A 75 9.58 12.11 -2.39
C HIS A 75 9.20 11.28 -3.62
N GLN A 76 8.17 11.73 -4.33
CA GLN A 76 7.79 11.11 -5.59
C GLN A 76 7.40 12.13 -6.67
N LEU A 77 7.60 11.73 -7.91
CA LEU A 77 6.91 12.29 -9.05
C LEU A 77 5.55 11.60 -9.18
N LEU A 78 4.48 12.33 -8.85
CA LEU A 78 3.12 11.92 -9.11
C LEU A 78 2.85 11.99 -10.60
N GLU A 79 2.72 10.84 -11.25
CA GLU A 79 2.34 10.76 -12.65
C GLU A 79 0.83 11.01 -12.80
N VAL A 80 0.48 12.01 -13.61
CA VAL A 80 -0.89 12.40 -13.92
C VAL A 80 -1.13 12.25 -15.42
N PRO A 81 -1.98 11.29 -15.85
CA PRO A 81 -2.31 11.09 -17.25
C PRO A 81 -2.90 12.35 -17.89
N VAL A 82 -2.73 12.49 -19.21
CA VAL A 82 -3.29 13.60 -19.99
C VAL A 82 -4.27 13.06 -21.02
N THR A 83 -5.53 13.49 -20.94
CA THR A 83 -6.59 13.23 -21.93
C THR A 83 -7.12 14.58 -22.42
N GLY A 84 -6.41 15.17 -23.39
CA GLY A 84 -6.59 16.58 -23.80
C GLY A 84 -5.96 17.57 -22.81
N SER A 85 -6.22 17.41 -21.51
CA SER A 85 -5.56 18.12 -20.41
C SER A 85 -5.14 17.13 -19.30
N PRO A 86 -4.23 17.53 -18.38
CA PRO A 86 -3.89 16.70 -17.22
C PRO A 86 -5.16 16.32 -16.43
N ASN A 87 -5.29 15.04 -16.10
CA ASN A 87 -6.47 14.46 -15.44
C ASN A 87 -6.44 14.70 -13.91
N VAL A 88 -6.29 15.97 -13.57
CA VAL A 88 -6.34 16.49 -12.21
C VAL A 88 -6.95 17.89 -12.23
N SER A 89 -8.02 18.07 -11.46
CA SER A 89 -8.69 19.36 -11.28
C SER A 89 -7.89 20.29 -10.37
N GLY A 90 -8.07 21.59 -10.54
CA GLY A 90 -7.31 22.62 -9.83
C GLY A 90 -6.27 23.28 -10.72
N THR A 91 -5.66 24.36 -10.23
CA THR A 91 -4.64 25.09 -11.00
C THR A 91 -3.35 24.28 -11.07
N LEU A 92 -2.81 24.13 -12.29
CA LEU A 92 -1.47 23.62 -12.54
C LEU A 92 -0.59 24.74 -13.10
N HIS A 93 0.68 24.70 -12.75
CA HIS A 93 1.69 25.64 -13.21
C HIS A 93 2.69 24.95 -14.15
N ALA A 94 3.07 25.67 -15.21
CA ALA A 94 4.07 25.27 -16.20
C ALA A 94 3.83 23.88 -16.85
N SER A 95 2.56 23.52 -17.06
CA SER A 95 2.17 22.24 -17.65
C SER A 95 2.77 22.07 -19.05
N THR A 96 3.70 21.14 -19.18
CA THR A 96 4.33 20.76 -20.44
C THR A 96 4.09 19.27 -20.66
N VAL A 97 3.43 18.91 -21.75
CA VAL A 97 3.20 17.51 -22.12
C VAL A 97 4.21 17.14 -23.20
N LYS A 98 4.92 16.01 -23.02
CA LYS A 98 5.79 15.46 -24.05
C LYS A 98 5.11 14.25 -24.67
N VAL A 99 4.73 14.37 -25.94
CA VAL A 99 4.15 13.27 -26.70
C VAL A 99 5.31 12.45 -27.30
N LYS A 100 5.41 11.16 -26.95
CA LYS A 100 6.00 10.17 -27.87
C LYS A 100 4.86 9.66 -28.75
N ASN A 101 5.03 9.65 -30.07
CA ASN A 101 4.02 9.33 -31.09
C ASN A 101 3.34 7.96 -30.88
N ARG A 102 2.37 7.85 -29.99
CA ARG A 102 1.49 6.68 -29.88
C ARG A 102 0.04 7.13 -29.94
N ARG A 103 -0.67 6.73 -31.00
CA ARG A 103 -2.14 6.82 -31.07
C ARG A 103 -2.70 5.98 -29.92
N TRP A 104 -3.26 6.66 -28.93
CA TRP A 104 -3.85 6.02 -27.76
C TRP A 104 -5.32 5.74 -28.03
N TRP A 105 -5.73 4.48 -27.96
CA TRP A 105 -7.11 4.00 -28.01
C TRP A 105 -7.56 3.44 -26.65
N MET A 106 -6.89 3.87 -25.57
CA MET A 106 -7.20 3.37 -24.23
C MET A 106 -8.53 3.95 -23.72
N PRO A 107 -9.37 3.12 -23.08
CA PRO A 107 -10.55 3.59 -22.38
C PRO A 107 -10.17 4.43 -21.15
N ASP A 108 -11.10 5.30 -20.77
CA ASP A 108 -10.98 6.37 -19.78
C ASP A 108 -11.03 5.83 -18.33
N ARG A 109 -10.07 5.00 -17.88
CA ARG A 109 -10.01 4.44 -16.50
C ARG A 109 -8.57 4.08 -16.13
N THR A 110 -8.06 4.37 -14.91
CA THR A 110 -7.40 3.35 -14.03
C THR A 110 -6.77 3.75 -12.69
N ASP A 111 -7.13 2.90 -11.74
CA ASP A 111 -7.33 2.97 -10.30
C ASP A 111 -6.09 3.33 -9.44
N ILE A 112 -6.01 4.58 -8.96
CA ILE A 112 -4.90 5.20 -8.18
C ILE A 112 -3.87 5.86 -9.11
N PRO A 113 -3.55 7.17 -8.96
CA PRO A 113 -2.67 7.89 -9.89
C PRO A 113 -1.33 7.18 -10.01
N TYR A 114 -1.08 6.62 -11.20
CA TYR A 114 0.12 5.91 -11.68
C TYR A 114 1.15 5.54 -10.60
N ILE A 115 0.71 4.65 -9.74
CA ILE A 115 1.58 3.67 -9.12
C ILE A 115 1.65 2.52 -10.14
N GLY A 116 2.55 2.67 -11.11
CA GLY A 116 2.63 1.91 -12.37
C GLY A 116 2.26 0.42 -12.37
N ALA A 117 1.90 -0.01 -13.60
CA ALA A 117 1.28 -1.26 -14.03
C ALA A 117 -0.21 -1.37 -13.71
N PHE A 118 -1.05 -0.54 -14.36
CA PHE A 118 -2.50 -0.68 -14.20
C PHE A 118 -3.38 -0.78 -15.47
N LEU A 119 -2.87 -0.58 -16.68
CA LEU A 119 -3.70 -0.63 -17.88
C LEU A 119 -3.14 -1.52 -18.96
N ASP A 120 -3.98 -2.49 -19.34
CA ASP A 120 -3.84 -3.49 -20.37
C ASP A 120 -2.65 -4.42 -20.24
N THR A 121 -2.93 -5.72 -20.41
CA THR A 121 -1.94 -6.68 -20.86
C THR A 121 -1.23 -6.04 -22.05
N PRO A 122 0.11 -5.88 -22.02
CA PRO A 122 0.82 -5.27 -23.12
C PRO A 122 0.41 -5.97 -24.42
N THR A 123 -0.16 -5.22 -25.38
CA THR A 123 -0.34 -5.71 -26.76
C THR A 123 1.00 -5.80 -27.50
N ASP A 124 2.07 -5.44 -26.79
CA ASP A 124 3.43 -5.24 -27.24
C ASP A 124 4.31 -5.86 -26.15
N ASP A 125 5.01 -6.95 -26.44
CA ASP A 125 5.75 -7.78 -25.46
C ASP A 125 6.92 -7.05 -24.75
N ARG A 126 7.11 -5.74 -25.01
CA ARG A 126 8.16 -4.94 -24.39
C ARG A 126 7.74 -4.43 -23.02
N GLU A 127 8.69 -4.47 -22.08
CA GLU A 127 8.52 -3.86 -20.78
C GLU A 127 8.29 -2.34 -20.92
N PRO A 128 7.33 -1.75 -20.19
CA PRO A 128 7.09 -0.33 -20.21
C PRO A 128 8.27 0.43 -19.61
N GLU A 129 8.64 1.58 -20.19
CA GLU A 129 9.72 2.43 -19.69
C GLU A 129 9.20 3.61 -18.84
N ALA A 130 10.01 4.08 -17.90
CA ALA A 130 9.73 5.30 -17.15
C ALA A 130 9.58 6.51 -18.10
N PHE A 131 8.62 7.38 -17.81
CA PHE A 131 8.31 8.58 -18.60
C PHE A 131 7.84 8.34 -20.04
N GLU A 132 7.39 7.13 -20.36
CA GLU A 132 6.92 6.81 -21.71
C GLU A 132 5.45 7.20 -21.95
N SER A 133 4.67 7.29 -20.88
CA SER A 133 3.23 7.56 -20.93
C SER A 133 2.90 9.00 -21.34
N HIS A 134 1.68 9.20 -21.84
CA HIS A 134 1.14 10.52 -22.11
C HIS A 134 0.66 11.18 -20.81
N ALA A 135 1.62 11.69 -20.03
CA ALA A 135 1.39 12.22 -18.69
C ALA A 135 2.20 13.50 -18.41
N VAL A 136 1.89 14.11 -17.27
CA VAL A 136 2.75 15.09 -16.60
C VAL A 136 3.15 14.53 -15.25
N TRP A 137 4.36 14.85 -14.80
CA TRP A 137 4.88 14.42 -13.51
C TRP A 137 4.97 15.60 -12.56
N ILE A 138 4.41 15.44 -11.36
CA ILE A 138 4.23 16.51 -10.38
C ILE A 138 4.96 16.16 -9.07
N PRO A 139 5.86 17.02 -8.55
CA PRO A 139 6.53 16.80 -7.27
C PRO A 139 5.55 16.66 -6.12
N THR A 140 5.68 15.59 -5.33
CA THR A 140 4.92 15.39 -4.10
C THR A 140 5.78 14.69 -3.04
N THR A 141 5.41 14.88 -1.78
CA THR A 141 5.94 14.15 -0.63
C THR A 141 4.85 13.22 -0.11
N THR A 142 5.20 11.97 0.14
CA THR A 142 4.27 10.91 0.53
C THR A 142 4.71 10.28 1.85
N VAL A 143 3.76 10.07 2.75
CA VAL A 143 3.89 9.21 3.93
C VAL A 143 2.93 8.04 3.77
N ALA A 144 3.35 6.82 4.11
CA ALA A 144 2.47 5.67 4.14
C ALA A 144 2.68 4.81 5.39
N ILE A 145 1.58 4.36 5.98
CA ILE A 145 1.52 3.62 7.25
C ILE A 145 0.60 2.43 7.07
N ASN A 146 1.02 1.25 7.54
CA ASN A 146 0.17 0.07 7.56
C ASN A 146 -0.80 0.11 8.75
N VAL A 147 -2.08 -0.04 8.44
CA VAL A 147 -3.23 -0.06 9.34
C VAL A 147 -4.07 -1.27 8.95
N PRO A 148 -3.71 -2.49 9.41
CA PRO A 148 -4.44 -3.71 9.03
C PRO A 148 -5.94 -3.61 9.37
N GLU A 149 -6.28 -2.87 10.43
CA GLU A 149 -7.66 -2.63 10.86
C GLU A 149 -8.50 -1.93 9.76
N ALA A 150 -7.87 -1.17 8.86
CA ALA A 150 -8.52 -0.44 7.76
C ALA A 150 -8.67 -1.28 6.47
N ALA A 151 -8.17 -2.53 6.45
CA ALA A 151 -8.12 -3.35 5.24
C ALA A 151 -9.49 -3.74 4.66
N LEU A 152 -10.56 -3.69 5.45
CA LEU A 152 -11.94 -3.92 5.02
C LEU A 152 -12.77 -2.64 4.89
N PRO A 153 -13.07 -1.90 5.98
CA PRO A 153 -14.05 -0.80 5.92
C PRO A 153 -13.58 0.35 5.03
N PHE A 154 -12.27 0.51 4.85
CA PHE A 154 -11.69 1.62 4.10
C PHE A 154 -10.86 1.17 2.89
N PHE A 155 -10.93 -0.10 2.48
CA PHE A 155 -9.94 -0.73 1.57
C PHE A 155 -9.67 0.03 0.26
N LEU A 156 -10.63 0.84 -0.19
CA LEU A 156 -10.47 1.83 -1.27
C LEU A 156 -11.22 3.11 -0.88
N THR A 157 -10.53 4.00 -0.16
CA THR A 157 -11.06 5.30 0.28
C THR A 157 -10.11 6.41 -0.13
N ARG A 158 -10.66 7.57 -0.47
CA ARG A 158 -9.94 8.78 -0.83
C ARG A 158 -10.58 9.99 -0.19
N ILE A 159 -9.78 10.87 0.38
CA ILE A 159 -10.21 12.15 0.95
C ILE A 159 -9.33 13.25 0.35
N ASP A 160 -9.97 14.17 -0.39
CA ASP A 160 -9.31 15.32 -1.01
C ASP A 160 -10.29 16.46 -1.29
N ARG A 161 -9.77 17.64 -1.65
CA ARG A 161 -10.56 18.81 -2.08
C ARG A 161 -10.76 18.89 -3.60
N ARG A 162 -10.19 17.96 -4.38
CA ARG A 162 -10.15 18.04 -5.85
C ARG A 162 -11.40 17.40 -6.44
N HIS A 163 -12.04 18.08 -7.39
CA HIS A 163 -13.26 17.59 -8.04
C HIS A 163 -12.98 16.35 -8.90
N HIS A 164 -11.93 16.44 -9.71
CA HIS A 164 -11.41 15.37 -10.54
C HIS A 164 -9.98 15.06 -10.14
N LEU A 165 -9.74 13.82 -9.78
CA LEU A 165 -8.46 13.14 -9.93
C LEU A 165 -8.91 11.78 -10.43
N ALA A 166 -8.63 11.47 -11.69
CA ALA A 166 -9.00 10.16 -12.19
C ALA A 166 -8.42 9.06 -11.29
N PRO A 167 -9.16 7.96 -11.12
CA PRO A 167 -10.25 7.49 -12.01
C PRO A 167 -11.44 6.87 -11.28
N PHE A 168 -11.74 7.30 -10.06
CA PHE A 168 -12.84 6.68 -9.34
C PHE A 168 -14.09 7.54 -9.40
N ASP A 169 -15.06 7.08 -10.17
CA ASP A 169 -16.46 7.14 -9.75
C ASP A 169 -16.61 6.15 -8.60
N PHE A 170 -16.25 6.61 -7.41
CA PHE A 170 -16.58 5.90 -6.20
C PHE A 170 -18.11 5.93 -6.04
N PRO A 171 -18.77 4.78 -5.84
CA PRO A 171 -20.21 4.73 -5.69
C PRO A 171 -20.66 5.49 -4.44
N HIS A 172 -19.80 5.55 -3.43
CA HIS A 172 -20.03 6.33 -2.22
C HIS A 172 -19.24 7.64 -2.25
N GLN A 173 -19.94 8.75 -2.05
CA GLN A 173 -19.36 10.08 -1.94
C GLN A 173 -20.02 10.84 -0.78
N GLU A 174 -19.19 11.46 0.05
CA GLU A 174 -19.61 12.27 1.17
C GLU A 174 -18.89 13.62 1.10
N ARG A 175 -19.64 14.69 1.39
CA ARG A 175 -19.06 16.04 1.53
C ARG A 175 -18.67 16.22 2.98
N LEU A 176 -17.42 16.57 3.19
CA LEU A 176 -16.88 16.97 4.48
C LEU A 176 -16.80 18.50 4.55
N ASN A 177 -16.34 19.02 5.69
CA ASN A 177 -16.14 20.46 5.89
C ASN A 177 -15.10 21.06 4.92
N ASP A 178 -15.13 22.38 4.72
CA ASP A 178 -14.10 23.15 3.98
C ASP A 178 -13.78 22.67 2.54
N GLY A 179 -14.78 22.06 1.90
CA GLY A 179 -14.70 21.57 0.52
C GLY A 179 -13.99 20.22 0.37
N TRP A 180 -13.65 19.56 1.47
CA TRP A 180 -13.16 18.19 1.49
C TRP A 180 -14.25 17.21 1.07
N ARG A 181 -13.84 16.11 0.43
CA ARG A 181 -14.74 15.08 -0.06
C ARG A 181 -14.16 13.71 0.24
N LEU A 182 -14.92 12.89 0.94
CA LEU A 182 -14.64 11.46 1.07
C LEU A 182 -15.28 10.74 -0.11
N ARG A 183 -14.52 9.83 -0.70
CA ARG A 183 -14.99 8.97 -1.78
C ARG A 183 -14.49 7.55 -1.54
N ALA A 184 -15.39 6.58 -1.59
CA ALA A 184 -15.06 5.21 -1.22
C ALA A 184 -15.82 4.16 -2.04
N HIS A 185 -15.29 2.94 -2.06
CA HIS A 185 -15.94 1.81 -2.73
C HIS A 185 -17.31 1.45 -2.10
N GLY A 186 -17.53 1.79 -0.84
CA GLY A 186 -18.79 1.60 -0.14
C GLY A 186 -18.92 2.58 1.04
N PRO A 187 -20.01 2.50 1.82
CA PRO A 187 -20.17 3.27 3.04
C PRO A 187 -19.00 3.03 4.00
N THR A 188 -18.47 4.11 4.57
CA THR A 188 -17.35 4.05 5.52
C THR A 188 -17.81 4.47 6.92
N PRO A 189 -17.20 3.93 8.00
CA PRO A 189 -17.36 4.49 9.33
C PRO A 189 -16.92 5.98 9.38
N PRO A 190 -17.49 6.78 10.30
CA PRO A 190 -17.09 8.18 10.46
C PRO A 190 -15.63 8.28 10.94
N LEU A 191 -14.91 9.27 10.43
CA LEU A 191 -13.50 9.54 10.75
C LEU A 191 -13.37 10.86 11.51
N ASP A 192 -12.62 10.87 12.61
CA ASP A 192 -12.29 12.08 13.35
C ASP A 192 -10.93 12.65 12.87
N ILE A 193 -10.94 13.35 11.73
CA ILE A 193 -9.74 13.95 11.13
C ILE A 193 -9.93 15.42 10.71
N ASP A 194 -11.07 16.03 11.03
CA ASP A 194 -11.44 17.37 10.57
C ASP A 194 -10.41 18.44 10.96
N ALA A 195 -9.88 18.38 12.18
CA ALA A 195 -8.85 19.31 12.65
C ALA A 195 -7.55 19.22 11.84
N ILE A 196 -7.21 18.03 11.32
CA ILE A 196 -6.04 17.81 10.46
C ILE A 196 -6.32 18.35 9.07
N LEU A 197 -7.49 18.02 8.50
CA LEU A 197 -7.92 18.50 7.19
C LEU A 197 -7.99 20.03 7.13
N ALA A 198 -8.47 20.68 8.20
CA ALA A 198 -8.55 22.13 8.30
C ALA A 198 -7.18 22.82 8.17
N ARG A 199 -6.11 22.25 8.76
CA ARG A 199 -4.74 22.78 8.65
C ARG A 199 -4.19 22.72 7.23
N HIS A 200 -4.65 21.75 6.44
CA HIS A 200 -4.20 21.53 5.07
C HIS A 200 -5.14 22.12 4.02
N THR A 201 -6.12 22.94 4.43
CA THR A 201 -7.05 23.57 3.48
C THR A 201 -6.30 24.45 2.49
N ASP A 202 -5.28 25.19 2.90
CA ASP A 202 -4.55 26.09 2.00
C ASP A 202 -3.41 25.41 1.22
N ASP A 203 -3.16 24.12 1.46
CA ASP A 203 -2.14 23.40 0.69
C ASP A 203 -2.57 23.27 -0.79
N PRO A 204 -1.67 23.56 -1.76
CA PRO A 204 -1.96 23.40 -3.18
C PRO A 204 -2.43 21.99 -3.54
N TYR A 205 -1.92 20.98 -2.85
CA TYR A 205 -2.43 19.62 -2.89
C TYR A 205 -2.14 18.93 -1.57
N PHE A 206 -3.18 18.36 -0.98
CA PHE A 206 -3.13 17.41 0.11
C PHE A 206 -4.19 16.34 -0.14
N GLY A 207 -3.85 15.08 0.08
CA GLY A 207 -4.76 13.96 -0.14
C GLY A 207 -4.46 12.79 0.79
N VAL A 208 -5.53 12.18 1.29
CA VAL A 208 -5.48 10.97 2.12
C VAL A 208 -6.08 9.82 1.33
N PHE A 209 -5.44 8.67 1.35
CA PHE A 209 -5.89 7.47 0.68
C PHE A 209 -5.78 6.29 1.64
N ALA A 210 -6.79 5.43 1.65
CA ALA A 210 -6.69 4.12 2.29
C ALA A 210 -6.78 3.06 1.19
N LEU A 211 -5.71 2.29 1.03
CA LEU A 211 -5.58 1.26 0.01
C LEU A 211 -5.20 -0.06 0.68
N ARG A 212 -6.15 -0.99 0.78
CA ARG A 212 -5.93 -2.37 1.25
C ARG A 212 -5.16 -2.45 2.57
N GLY A 213 -5.51 -1.60 3.54
CA GLY A 213 -4.85 -1.57 4.85
C GLY A 213 -3.57 -0.71 4.89
N THR A 214 -3.27 0.07 3.86
CA THR A 214 -2.22 1.09 3.88
C THR A 214 -2.86 2.48 3.79
N ILE A 215 -2.60 3.32 4.79
CA ILE A 215 -2.97 4.74 4.78
C ILE A 215 -1.84 5.52 4.15
N ILE A 216 -2.16 6.39 3.19
CA ILE A 216 -1.22 7.15 2.40
C ILE A 216 -1.64 8.62 2.47
N VAL A 217 -0.74 9.47 2.95
CA VAL A 217 -0.91 10.92 2.96
C VAL A 217 0.06 11.52 1.96
N ARG A 218 -0.44 12.35 1.06
CA ARG A 218 0.35 13.03 0.03
C ARG A 218 0.18 14.52 0.14
N ARG A 219 1.29 15.24 0.06
CA ARG A 219 1.35 16.70 0.06
C ARG A 219 2.14 17.20 -1.14
N ASN A 220 1.77 18.36 -1.67
CA ASN A 220 2.48 19.04 -2.75
C ASN A 220 3.96 19.28 -2.43
N GLY A 221 4.83 19.17 -3.44
CA GLY A 221 6.23 19.59 -3.39
C GLY A 221 7.17 18.55 -2.75
N TYR A 222 8.47 18.82 -2.84
CA TYR A 222 9.51 18.06 -2.14
C TYR A 222 9.87 18.77 -0.84
N LEU A 223 9.31 18.29 0.26
CA LEU A 223 9.41 18.95 1.56
C LEU A 223 10.76 18.63 2.23
N ALA A 224 11.35 19.61 2.90
CA ALA A 224 12.59 19.42 3.65
C ALA A 224 12.35 19.17 5.15
N ASP A 225 11.34 19.83 5.73
CA ASP A 225 10.82 19.53 7.06
C ASP A 225 9.55 18.70 6.94
N LEU A 226 9.54 17.58 7.65
CA LEU A 226 8.64 16.46 7.44
C LEU A 226 7.95 15.98 8.70
N ASP A 227 8.33 16.53 9.86
CA ASP A 227 7.81 16.05 11.15
C ASP A 227 6.32 16.32 11.29
N GLU A 228 5.85 17.47 10.82
CA GLU A 228 4.42 17.81 10.82
C GLU A 228 3.63 16.83 9.93
N LEU A 229 4.09 16.61 8.69
CA LEU A 229 3.43 15.67 7.77
C LEU A 229 3.43 14.24 8.32
N ALA A 230 4.52 13.81 8.96
CA ALA A 230 4.62 12.51 9.58
C ALA A 230 3.67 12.36 10.79
N ARG A 231 3.59 13.37 11.66
CA ARG A 231 2.67 13.36 12.82
C ARG A 231 1.22 13.34 12.34
N ASP A 232 0.90 14.13 11.33
CA ASP A 232 -0.45 14.20 10.77
C ASP A 232 -0.83 12.87 10.10
N ALA A 233 0.10 12.24 9.37
CA ALA A 233 -0.12 10.91 8.83
C ALA A 233 -0.31 9.84 9.92
N CYS A 234 0.44 9.90 11.03
CA CYS A 234 0.24 8.99 12.16
C CYS A 234 -1.14 9.20 12.80
N ALA A 235 -1.54 10.44 13.05
CA ALA A 235 -2.84 10.76 13.63
C ALA A 235 -4.01 10.35 12.71
N ILE A 236 -3.86 10.55 11.40
CA ILE A 236 -4.81 10.03 10.41
C ILE A 236 -4.86 8.49 10.48
N ALA A 237 -3.72 7.81 10.51
CA ALA A 237 -3.67 6.35 10.62
C ALA A 237 -4.35 5.83 11.90
N ASP A 238 -4.16 6.52 13.03
CA ASP A 238 -4.84 6.23 14.29
C ASP A 238 -6.36 6.42 14.19
N ALA A 239 -6.81 7.49 13.54
CA ALA A 239 -8.24 7.74 13.32
C ALA A 239 -8.88 6.65 12.44
N PHE A 240 -8.20 6.20 11.39
CA PHE A 240 -8.67 5.07 10.58
C PHE A 240 -8.74 3.76 11.39
N ALA A 241 -7.72 3.46 12.20
CA ALA A 241 -7.71 2.29 13.06
C ALA A 241 -8.85 2.32 14.09
N ALA A 242 -9.09 3.48 14.71
CA ALA A 242 -10.15 3.68 15.69
C ALA A 242 -11.55 3.59 15.06
N ALA A 243 -11.75 4.21 13.90
CA ALA A 243 -13.02 4.20 13.17
C ALA A 243 -13.38 2.82 12.62
N SER A 244 -12.38 1.97 12.32
CA SER A 244 -12.62 0.57 11.99
C SER A 244 -13.28 -0.21 13.12
N ALA A 245 -13.20 0.29 14.37
CA ALA A 245 -13.77 -0.31 15.58
C ALA A 245 -13.67 -1.84 15.58
N PRO A 246 -12.45 -2.40 15.40
CA PRO A 246 -12.29 -3.83 15.22
C PRO A 246 -12.88 -4.58 16.41
N SER A 247 -13.68 -5.62 16.13
CA SER A 247 -14.07 -6.58 17.17
C SER A 247 -12.82 -7.12 17.88
N PRO A 248 -12.91 -7.47 19.18
CA PRO A 248 -11.81 -8.15 19.84
C PRO A 248 -11.35 -9.35 19.02
N ALA A 249 -10.03 -9.53 18.92
CA ALA A 249 -9.46 -10.65 18.17
C ALA A 249 -10.00 -11.98 18.72
N LEU A 250 -10.40 -12.88 17.83
CA LEU A 250 -10.78 -14.23 18.19
C LEU A 250 -9.54 -15.05 18.56
N PRO A 251 -9.67 -16.14 19.34
CA PRO A 251 -8.57 -17.08 19.52
C PRO A 251 -8.03 -17.55 18.17
N PHE A 252 -6.71 -17.58 18.00
CA PHE A 252 -6.12 -17.92 16.70
C PHE A 252 -6.54 -19.31 16.21
N ALA A 253 -6.78 -20.28 17.10
CA ALA A 253 -7.24 -21.61 16.70
C ALA A 253 -8.67 -21.65 16.10
N THR A 254 -9.48 -20.59 16.26
CA THR A 254 -10.86 -20.53 15.76
C THR A 254 -10.92 -20.76 14.25
N GLU A 255 -11.78 -21.67 13.82
CA GLU A 255 -12.02 -21.93 12.39
C GLU A 255 -12.88 -20.81 11.80
N LEU A 256 -12.50 -20.35 10.62
CA LEU A 256 -13.25 -19.34 9.89
C LEU A 256 -14.19 -19.98 8.87
N ARG A 257 -15.12 -19.19 8.35
CA ARG A 257 -16.05 -19.64 7.30
C ARG A 257 -15.28 -19.99 6.03
N ALA A 258 -15.82 -20.91 5.24
CA ALA A 258 -15.30 -21.18 3.90
C ALA A 258 -15.41 -19.92 3.00
N PRO A 259 -14.53 -19.76 2.00
CA PRO A 259 -14.53 -18.59 1.14
C PRO A 259 -15.87 -18.34 0.47
N HIS A 260 -16.30 -17.09 0.46
CA HIS A 260 -17.41 -16.66 -0.38
C HIS A 260 -16.96 -16.49 -1.84
N SER A 261 -17.82 -16.85 -2.80
CA SER A 261 -17.44 -17.06 -4.21
C SER A 261 -17.01 -15.82 -5.00
N HIS A 262 -16.98 -14.61 -4.40
CA HIS A 262 -16.77 -13.35 -5.13
C HIS A 262 -15.95 -12.30 -4.36
N HIS A 263 -14.64 -12.49 -4.21
CA HIS A 263 -13.75 -11.37 -3.91
C HIS A 263 -13.53 -10.51 -5.18
N PRO A 264 -13.83 -9.19 -5.18
CA PRO A 264 -13.88 -8.37 -6.40
C PRO A 264 -12.53 -8.21 -7.11
N GLU A 265 -11.44 -8.34 -6.36
CA GLU A 265 -10.07 -8.21 -6.87
C GLU A 265 -9.40 -9.54 -7.22
N VAL A 266 -10.04 -10.69 -6.98
CA VAL A 266 -9.45 -12.01 -7.29
C VAL A 266 -10.07 -12.55 -8.58
N THR A 267 -9.24 -12.84 -9.58
CA THR A 267 -9.72 -13.43 -10.84
C THR A 267 -10.05 -14.91 -10.65
N PRO A 268 -10.84 -15.54 -11.54
CA PRO A 268 -11.08 -16.99 -11.50
C PRO A 268 -9.79 -17.81 -11.47
N ALA A 269 -8.80 -17.45 -12.31
CA ALA A 269 -7.51 -18.14 -12.36
C ALA A 269 -6.77 -18.09 -11.01
N TRP A 270 -6.85 -16.96 -10.31
CA TRP A 270 -6.26 -16.84 -8.97
C TRP A 270 -7.01 -17.71 -7.94
N ARG A 271 -8.35 -17.69 -7.94
CA ARG A 271 -9.13 -18.57 -7.04
C ARG A 271 -8.79 -20.05 -7.26
N GLU A 272 -8.76 -20.50 -8.51
CA GLU A 272 -8.41 -21.89 -8.82
C GLU A 272 -6.96 -22.23 -8.42
N GLY A 273 -6.03 -21.28 -8.56
CA GLY A 273 -4.65 -21.45 -8.12
C GLY A 273 -4.55 -21.68 -6.61
N TYR A 274 -5.29 -20.92 -5.81
CA TYR A 274 -5.35 -21.09 -4.36
C TYR A 274 -6.04 -22.41 -3.97
N ALA A 275 -7.13 -22.79 -4.62
CA ALA A 275 -7.80 -24.07 -4.38
C ALA A 275 -6.87 -25.26 -4.69
N ARG A 276 -6.11 -25.22 -5.79
CA ARG A 276 -5.09 -26.24 -6.11
C ARG A 276 -3.97 -26.27 -5.08
N LEU A 277 -3.53 -25.12 -4.60
CA LEU A 277 -2.51 -25.04 -3.55
C LEU A 277 -3.03 -25.65 -2.24
N ALA A 278 -4.25 -25.31 -1.83
CA ALA A 278 -4.91 -25.85 -0.66
C ALA A 278 -5.01 -27.38 -0.73
N GLN A 279 -5.48 -27.92 -1.86
CA GLN A 279 -5.56 -29.36 -2.08
C GLN A 279 -4.18 -30.03 -2.01
N ARG A 280 -3.16 -29.46 -2.66
CA ARG A 280 -1.79 -30.01 -2.68
C ARG A 280 -1.17 -30.04 -1.29
N LEU A 281 -1.41 -29.01 -0.48
CA LEU A 281 -0.90 -28.90 0.88
C LEU A 281 -1.84 -29.49 1.95
N GLN A 282 -2.98 -30.07 1.54
CA GLN A 282 -4.02 -30.59 2.43
C GLN A 282 -4.52 -29.54 3.45
N LEU A 283 -4.59 -28.28 3.03
CA LEU A 283 -5.10 -27.17 3.81
C LEU A 283 -6.57 -26.89 3.47
N THR A 284 -7.30 -26.33 4.43
CA THR A 284 -8.68 -25.89 4.27
C THR A 284 -8.71 -24.40 3.94
N GLU A 285 -9.41 -24.02 2.88
CA GLU A 285 -9.61 -22.60 2.56
C GLU A 285 -10.54 -21.92 3.56
N GLU A 286 -10.20 -20.70 3.95
CA GLU A 286 -10.96 -19.82 4.84
C GLU A 286 -11.25 -18.49 4.13
N ASP A 287 -12.35 -17.84 4.50
CA ASP A 287 -12.76 -16.55 3.94
C ASP A 287 -11.81 -15.42 4.36
N ALA A 288 -11.29 -14.71 3.37
CA ALA A 288 -10.28 -13.68 3.57
C ALA A 288 -10.83 -12.44 4.29
N ASP A 289 -12.12 -12.13 4.15
CA ASP A 289 -12.74 -11.01 4.88
C ASP A 289 -13.03 -11.42 6.33
N GLU A 290 -13.49 -12.65 6.57
CA GLU A 290 -13.61 -13.18 7.93
C GLU A 290 -12.26 -13.22 8.66
N TYR A 291 -11.15 -13.46 7.96
CA TYR A 291 -9.81 -13.36 8.54
C TYR A 291 -9.51 -11.97 9.11
N HIS A 292 -9.78 -10.90 8.35
CA HIS A 292 -9.58 -9.53 8.85
C HIS A 292 -10.54 -9.17 9.98
N ARG A 293 -11.75 -9.74 10.01
CA ARG A 293 -12.69 -9.52 11.12
C ARG A 293 -12.24 -10.26 12.38
N ALA A 294 -11.71 -11.48 12.24
CA ALA A 294 -11.29 -12.32 13.35
C ALA A 294 -9.94 -11.88 13.93
N PHE A 295 -9.03 -11.40 13.10
CA PHE A 295 -7.65 -11.05 13.48
C PHE A 295 -7.24 -9.66 12.95
N PRO A 296 -7.95 -8.60 13.35
CA PRO A 296 -7.91 -7.28 12.71
C PRO A 296 -6.58 -6.54 12.82
N THR A 297 -5.74 -6.95 13.75
CA THR A 297 -4.50 -6.30 14.14
C THR A 297 -3.25 -6.96 13.54
N LEU A 298 -3.38 -8.15 12.92
CA LEU A 298 -2.23 -8.88 12.39
C LEU A 298 -1.64 -8.17 11.17
N GLY A 299 -0.38 -7.74 11.29
CA GLY A 299 0.30 -6.83 10.37
C GLY A 299 0.78 -7.42 9.04
N VAL A 300 0.02 -8.32 8.40
CA VAL A 300 0.34 -8.75 7.02
C VAL A 300 0.03 -7.59 6.08
N PRO A 301 1.01 -7.05 5.33
CA PRO A 301 0.76 -5.92 4.44
C PRO A 301 -0.25 -6.25 3.33
N GLY A 302 -1.21 -5.34 3.11
CA GLY A 302 -2.25 -5.50 2.09
C GLY A 302 -3.54 -6.13 2.61
N ARG A 303 -4.47 -6.40 1.70
CA ARG A 303 -5.72 -7.11 1.99
C ARG A 303 -5.56 -8.57 1.61
N ALA A 304 -5.78 -9.47 2.56
CA ALA A 304 -5.90 -10.90 2.32
C ALA A 304 -6.81 -11.20 1.12
N VAL A 305 -6.33 -12.06 0.22
CA VAL A 305 -7.04 -12.55 -0.97
C VAL A 305 -7.20 -14.08 -0.95
N ALA A 306 -6.44 -14.77 -0.09
CA ALA A 306 -6.60 -16.18 0.22
C ALA A 306 -6.05 -16.48 1.62
N VAL A 307 -6.73 -17.37 2.34
CA VAL A 307 -6.34 -17.85 3.66
C VAL A 307 -6.51 -19.36 3.68
N LEU A 308 -5.46 -20.09 4.03
CA LEU A 308 -5.44 -21.54 4.07
C LEU A 308 -5.05 -21.99 5.48
N ARG A 309 -5.90 -22.75 6.17
CA ARG A 309 -5.67 -23.26 7.52
C ARG A 309 -5.36 -24.75 7.48
N GLY A 310 -4.40 -25.19 8.31
CA GLY A 310 -4.15 -26.62 8.50
C GLY A 310 -2.82 -26.90 9.16
N GLU A 311 -2.32 -28.11 8.95
CA GLU A 311 -1.01 -28.56 9.42
C GLU A 311 0.06 -28.19 8.38
N LEU A 312 0.94 -27.26 8.73
CA LEU A 312 1.99 -26.74 7.83
C LEU A 312 3.26 -27.63 7.84
N ALA A 313 3.44 -28.38 8.93
CA ALA A 313 4.42 -29.45 9.10
C ALA A 313 3.93 -30.39 10.21
N PRO A 314 4.48 -31.60 10.35
CA PRO A 314 4.05 -32.56 11.37
C PRO A 314 3.95 -31.94 12.78
N GLY A 315 2.74 -31.86 13.33
CA GLY A 315 2.42 -31.28 14.64
C GLY A 315 2.32 -29.75 14.69
N VAL A 316 2.55 -29.04 13.59
CA VAL A 316 2.56 -27.57 13.53
C VAL A 316 1.35 -27.07 12.75
N HIS A 317 0.35 -26.58 13.49
CA HIS A 317 -0.86 -25.97 12.91
C HIS A 317 -0.69 -24.47 12.72
N GLY A 318 -1.22 -23.94 11.61
CA GLY A 318 -1.16 -22.52 11.32
C GLY A 318 -2.03 -22.11 10.14
N ARG A 319 -1.79 -20.88 9.67
CA ARG A 319 -2.39 -20.34 8.45
C ARG A 319 -1.33 -19.90 7.46
N LEU A 320 -1.58 -20.18 6.19
CA LEU A 320 -0.91 -19.55 5.06
C LEU A 320 -1.85 -18.48 4.49
N VAL A 321 -1.41 -17.23 4.51
CA VAL A 321 -2.19 -16.07 4.05
C VAL A 321 -1.50 -15.45 2.85
N TYR A 322 -2.27 -15.11 1.82
CA TYR A 322 -1.80 -14.29 0.71
C TYR A 322 -2.53 -12.95 0.72
N SER A 323 -1.78 -11.85 0.74
CA SER A 323 -2.32 -10.49 0.77
C SER A 323 -1.91 -9.69 -0.45
N ALA A 324 -2.83 -8.90 -0.99
CA ALA A 324 -2.60 -8.02 -2.11
C ALA A 324 -2.44 -6.57 -1.61
N GLU A 325 -1.27 -5.97 -1.84
CA GLU A 325 -1.03 -4.54 -1.56
C GLU A 325 -1.53 -3.66 -2.71
N ARG A 326 -1.58 -4.21 -3.93
CA ARG A 326 -2.16 -3.60 -5.13
C ARG A 326 -3.32 -4.45 -5.62
N ASN A 327 -4.08 -3.96 -6.59
CA ASN A 327 -5.14 -4.76 -7.19
C ASN A 327 -4.54 -6.00 -7.85
N LEU A 328 -4.92 -7.17 -7.34
CA LEU A 328 -4.36 -8.44 -7.78
C LEU A 328 -4.67 -8.74 -9.25
N ARG A 329 -5.81 -8.25 -9.78
CA ARG A 329 -6.17 -8.41 -11.20
C ARG A 329 -5.16 -7.82 -12.16
N VAL A 330 -4.36 -6.87 -11.69
CA VAL A 330 -3.50 -6.05 -12.54
C VAL A 330 -2.03 -6.16 -12.15
N ALA A 331 -1.74 -6.21 -10.86
CA ALA A 331 -0.39 -6.41 -10.37
C ALA A 331 0.08 -7.87 -10.48
N GLU A 332 -0.85 -8.83 -10.55
CA GLU A 332 -0.59 -10.28 -10.60
C GLU A 332 0.41 -10.78 -9.55
N ARG A 333 0.43 -10.13 -8.38
CA ARG A 333 1.35 -10.45 -7.30
C ARG A 333 0.65 -10.32 -5.96
N ALA A 334 0.87 -11.30 -5.10
CA ALA A 334 0.47 -11.28 -3.70
C ALA A 334 1.69 -11.51 -2.80
N ARG A 335 1.58 -11.11 -1.54
CA ARG A 335 2.57 -11.37 -0.49
C ARG A 335 2.09 -12.55 0.34
N GLY A 336 2.91 -13.59 0.42
CA GLY A 336 2.64 -14.71 1.31
C GLY A 336 3.05 -14.42 2.76
N ALA A 337 2.32 -14.98 3.71
CA ALA A 337 2.63 -14.97 5.13
C ALA A 337 2.24 -16.30 5.79
N VAL A 338 3.08 -16.75 6.73
CA VAL A 338 2.80 -17.88 7.60
C VAL A 338 2.48 -17.35 8.99
N LEU A 339 1.35 -17.79 9.55
CA LEU A 339 0.87 -17.38 10.86
C LEU A 339 0.83 -18.59 11.78
N LEU A 340 1.45 -18.47 12.95
CA LEU A 340 1.56 -19.54 13.94
C LEU A 340 1.06 -19.03 15.30
N GLU A 341 0.32 -19.87 16.02
CA GLU A 341 0.02 -19.59 17.43
C GLU A 341 1.31 -19.59 18.22
N THR A 342 1.42 -18.65 19.16
CA THR A 342 2.56 -18.54 20.07
C THR A 342 2.06 -18.20 21.45
N ARG A 343 2.78 -18.65 22.48
CA ARG A 343 2.45 -18.35 23.87
C ARG A 343 3.63 -17.67 24.52
N ASP A 344 3.33 -16.66 25.34
CA ASP A 344 4.29 -16.02 26.24
C ASP A 344 5.49 -15.33 25.56
N LEU A 345 5.37 -14.97 24.27
CA LEU A 345 6.37 -14.16 23.58
C LEU A 345 6.02 -12.66 23.64
N PRO A 346 7.00 -11.79 23.94
CA PRO A 346 6.78 -10.35 23.95
C PRO A 346 6.50 -9.84 22.53
N PRO A 347 5.67 -8.80 22.37
CA PRO A 347 5.43 -8.21 21.05
C PRO A 347 6.73 -7.65 20.45
N THR A 348 6.88 -7.80 19.14
CA THR A 348 7.99 -7.20 18.39
C THR A 348 7.82 -5.68 18.29
N PRO A 349 8.90 -4.92 17.99
CA PRO A 349 8.78 -3.50 17.68
C PRO A 349 7.81 -3.21 16.51
N PRO A 350 7.24 -1.99 16.42
CA PRO A 350 6.42 -1.59 15.28
C PRO A 350 7.14 -1.81 13.94
N GLY A 351 6.47 -2.50 13.01
CA GLY A 351 7.04 -2.87 11.71
C GLY A 351 7.78 -4.21 11.68
N GLY A 352 7.87 -4.90 12.83
CA GLY A 352 8.47 -6.22 12.94
C GLY A 352 10.00 -6.23 12.87
N GLU A 353 10.56 -7.42 13.09
CA GLU A 353 11.98 -7.71 12.94
C GLU A 353 12.25 -8.23 11.51
N ARG A 354 13.21 -7.61 10.80
CA ARG A 354 13.54 -8.02 9.43
C ARG A 354 14.68 -9.01 9.40
N HIS A 355 14.51 -10.05 8.59
CA HIS A 355 15.48 -11.10 8.34
C HIS A 355 15.74 -11.19 6.83
N PRO A 356 16.53 -10.27 6.25
CA PRO A 356 16.80 -10.23 4.81
C PRO A 356 17.53 -11.48 4.32
N ASP A 357 18.32 -12.14 5.18
CA ASP A 357 18.97 -13.43 4.92
C ASP A 357 17.97 -14.56 4.66
N ARG A 358 16.73 -14.41 5.15
CA ARG A 358 15.64 -15.39 5.01
C ARG A 358 14.50 -14.88 4.13
N ASN A 359 14.61 -13.67 3.59
CA ASN A 359 13.53 -12.97 2.90
C ASN A 359 12.23 -12.88 3.74
N LEU A 360 12.34 -12.64 5.05
CA LEU A 360 11.19 -12.61 5.97
C LEU A 360 11.16 -11.35 6.81
N VAL A 361 9.95 -11.03 7.28
CA VAL A 361 9.72 -10.18 8.44
C VAL A 361 8.94 -10.99 9.46
N TYR A 362 9.38 -10.89 10.71
CA TYR A 362 8.75 -11.50 11.88
C TYR A 362 8.04 -10.41 12.68
N GLU A 363 6.74 -10.58 12.90
CA GLU A 363 5.95 -9.78 13.82
C GLU A 363 5.30 -10.68 14.87
N GLN A 364 5.45 -10.32 16.14
CA GLN A 364 4.77 -10.96 17.26
C GLN A 364 3.66 -10.04 17.74
N ARG A 365 2.40 -10.44 17.57
CA ARG A 365 1.25 -9.63 17.96
C ARG A 365 0.07 -10.52 18.33
N ASP A 366 -0.61 -10.17 19.43
CA ASP A 366 -1.84 -10.84 19.89
C ASP A 366 -1.74 -12.38 19.99
N GLY A 367 -0.60 -12.87 20.46
CA GLY A 367 -0.34 -14.31 20.61
C GLY A 367 -0.08 -15.03 19.27
N VAL A 368 0.17 -14.30 18.19
CA VAL A 368 0.46 -14.85 16.86
C VAL A 368 1.82 -14.37 16.37
N ALA A 369 2.63 -15.31 15.89
CA ALA A 369 3.78 -15.01 15.07
C ALA A 369 3.36 -14.89 13.62
N VAL A 370 3.55 -13.72 13.03
CA VAL A 370 3.30 -13.41 11.62
C VAL A 370 4.64 -13.35 10.90
N LEU A 371 4.86 -14.27 9.96
CA LEU A 371 6.09 -14.40 9.18
C LEU A 371 5.78 -14.15 7.71
N TRP A 372 5.97 -12.91 7.24
CA TRP A 372 5.62 -12.52 5.87
C TRP A 372 6.85 -12.32 4.98
N SER A 373 6.73 -12.71 3.71
CA SER A 373 7.82 -12.67 2.73
C SER A 373 8.21 -11.23 2.40
N LEU A 374 9.50 -10.90 2.28
CA LEU A 374 9.95 -9.60 1.75
C LEU A 374 9.65 -9.46 0.26
N CYS A 375 9.38 -10.56 -0.44
CA CYS A 375 9.01 -10.59 -1.85
C CYS A 375 7.49 -10.63 -2.03
N THR A 376 7.03 -10.19 -3.19
CA THR A 376 5.67 -10.47 -3.70
C THR A 376 5.81 -11.34 -4.94
N ALA A 377 4.92 -12.29 -5.12
CA ALA A 377 5.02 -13.23 -6.24
C ALA A 377 3.66 -13.62 -6.81
N GLY A 378 3.74 -14.15 -8.04
CA GLY A 378 2.70 -14.96 -8.67
C GLY A 378 2.59 -16.34 -8.02
N PHE A 379 1.97 -17.29 -8.72
CA PHE A 379 1.95 -18.70 -8.31
C PHE A 379 3.30 -19.42 -8.56
N TYR A 380 4.39 -18.89 -8.03
CA TYR A 380 5.71 -19.50 -8.11
C TYR A 380 5.97 -20.39 -6.88
N ARG A 381 6.70 -21.50 -7.06
CA ARG A 381 6.93 -22.50 -6.00
C ARG A 381 7.69 -21.89 -4.82
N GLU A 382 8.64 -21.01 -5.12
CA GLU A 382 9.55 -20.31 -4.21
C GLU A 382 8.82 -19.42 -3.19
N GLU A 383 7.61 -18.98 -3.53
CA GLU A 383 6.79 -18.11 -2.68
C GLU A 383 5.50 -18.80 -2.20
N GLN A 384 5.38 -20.12 -2.46
CA GLN A 384 4.33 -20.98 -1.93
C GLN A 384 4.88 -21.96 -0.89
N GLU A 385 5.73 -22.89 -1.34
CA GLU A 385 6.24 -23.99 -0.53
C GLU A 385 7.49 -23.55 0.23
N GLU A 386 8.44 -22.91 -0.45
CA GLU A 386 9.69 -22.50 0.20
C GLU A 386 9.45 -21.38 1.23
N LEU A 387 8.39 -20.58 1.10
CA LEU A 387 7.98 -19.65 2.15
C LEU A 387 7.65 -20.37 3.45
N ILE A 388 6.89 -21.47 3.36
CA ILE A 388 6.54 -22.30 4.53
C ILE A 388 7.82 -22.88 5.13
N GLU A 389 8.71 -23.43 4.31
CA GLU A 389 9.98 -23.99 4.77
C GLU A 389 10.84 -22.96 5.52
N ARG A 390 11.01 -21.76 4.95
CA ARG A 390 11.79 -20.66 5.56
C ARG A 390 11.15 -20.17 6.86
N ALA A 391 9.82 -20.02 6.88
CA ALA A 391 9.08 -19.58 8.06
C ALA A 391 9.14 -20.63 9.19
N LEU A 392 8.99 -21.91 8.89
CA LEU A 392 9.10 -22.98 9.86
C LEU A 392 10.53 -23.17 10.37
N ALA A 393 11.54 -23.03 9.51
CA ALA A 393 12.94 -23.03 9.94
C ALA A 393 13.24 -21.87 10.90
N PHE A 394 12.68 -20.69 10.65
CA PHE A 394 12.73 -19.57 11.58
C PHE A 394 12.03 -19.90 12.90
N ALA A 395 10.80 -20.42 12.83
CA ALA A 395 9.97 -20.74 13.98
C ALA A 395 10.61 -21.78 14.91
N ARG A 396 11.20 -22.85 14.38
CA ARG A 396 11.91 -23.87 15.18
C ARG A 396 13.04 -23.28 16.01
N VAL A 397 13.79 -22.34 15.45
CA VAL A 397 14.93 -21.72 16.13
C VAL A 397 14.47 -20.69 17.17
N ARG A 398 13.46 -19.87 16.82
CA ARG A 398 13.10 -18.68 17.59
C ARG A 398 11.92 -18.89 18.54
N LEU A 399 10.92 -19.65 18.10
CA LEU A 399 9.63 -19.83 18.75
C LEU A 399 9.49 -21.21 19.41
N GLN A 400 10.42 -22.14 19.16
CA GLN A 400 10.44 -23.51 19.70
C GLN A 400 9.20 -24.34 19.31
N VAL A 401 8.64 -24.08 18.13
CA VAL A 401 7.51 -24.82 17.53
C VAL A 401 7.96 -26.03 16.74
#